data_AF-A0AAD9WTX0-F1
#
_entry.id   AF-A0AAD9WTX0-F1
#
_cell.length_a   1.000
_cell.length_b   1.000
_cell.length_c   1.000
_cell.angle_alpha   90.00
_cell.angle_beta   90.00
_cell.angle_gamma   90.00
#
_symmetry.space_group_name_H-M   'P 1'
#
loop_
_entity.id
_entity.type
_entity.pdbx_description
1 polymer ?
#
loop_
_entity_poly.entity_id
_entity_poly.type
_entity_poly.pdbx_seq_one_letter_code
_entity_poly.pdbx_strand_id
1 'polypeptide(L)'
;TIKSSQLIRDSGTIVSTSITFKFGFFSPGHSTNCYVGIWYNDVFSPIVVWIANRNKPLNNSSKVVTISEDGNLVVLNGQKKVIWSSIVPDFDS
;
A
#
# COMPACT_ATOMS: atom_id res chain seq x y z
N THR A 1 -0.33 -6.57 -11.12
CA THR A 1 1.10 -6.62 -10.72
C THR A 1 1.63 -5.20 -10.58
N ILE A 2 2.59 -4.95 -9.67
CA ILE A 2 3.35 -3.70 -9.59
C ILE A 2 4.75 -3.93 -10.16
N LYS A 3 5.29 -2.97 -10.90
CA LYS A 3 6.65 -3.02 -11.44
C LYS A 3 7.50 -1.90 -10.84
N SER A 4 8.82 -2.06 -10.87
CA SER A 4 9.75 -0.94 -10.66
C SER A 4 9.40 0.19 -11.62
N SER A 5 9.37 1.45 -11.12
CA SER A 5 8.81 2.67 -11.74
C SER A 5 7.29 2.88 -11.69
N GLN A 6 6.49 1.86 -11.36
CA GLN A 6 5.04 2.02 -11.25
C GLN A 6 4.65 2.66 -9.91
N LEU A 7 3.75 3.62 -9.97
CA LEU A 7 3.25 4.36 -8.82
C LEU A 7 1.77 4.06 -8.64
N ILE A 8 1.39 3.51 -7.49
CA ILE A 8 0.00 3.48 -7.05
C ILE A 8 -0.23 4.78 -6.28
N ARG A 9 -1.19 5.58 -6.73
CA ARG A 9 -1.58 6.84 -6.11
C ARG A 9 -3.04 6.78 -5.69
N ASP A 10 -3.36 7.50 -4.62
CA ASP A 10 -4.73 7.80 -4.20
C ASP A 10 -5.65 6.56 -4.19
N SER A 11 -6.67 6.51 -5.05
CA SER A 11 -7.64 5.41 -5.15
C SER A 11 -7.17 4.22 -6.01
N GLY A 12 -5.93 4.24 -6.50
CA GLY A 12 -5.35 3.16 -7.28
C GLY A 12 -5.27 1.86 -6.48
N THR A 13 -5.67 0.75 -7.11
CA THR A 13 -5.57 -0.59 -6.53
C THR A 13 -5.02 -1.59 -7.54
N ILE A 14 -4.45 -2.68 -7.02
CA ILE A 14 -4.11 -3.87 -7.78
C ILE A 14 -5.06 -4.96 -7.34
N VAL A 15 -5.71 -5.60 -8.31
CA VAL A 15 -6.57 -6.76 -8.09
C VAL A 15 -5.78 -8.03 -8.38
N SER A 16 -5.89 -9.04 -7.51
CA SER A 16 -5.32 -10.37 -7.76
C SER A 16 -5.94 -11.01 -9.01
N THR A 17 -5.22 -11.90 -9.69
CA THR A 17 -5.72 -12.60 -10.89
C THR A 17 -7.03 -13.36 -10.65
N SER A 18 -7.21 -13.95 -9.46
CA SER A 18 -8.45 -14.63 -9.06
C SER A 18 -9.59 -13.69 -8.65
N ILE A 19 -9.37 -12.37 -8.72
CA ILE A 19 -10.32 -11.32 -8.32
C ILE A 19 -10.67 -11.36 -6.81
N THR A 20 -10.04 -12.24 -6.03
CA THR A 20 -10.32 -12.45 -4.61
C THR A 20 -9.80 -11.33 -3.71
N PHE A 21 -8.63 -10.78 -4.03
CA PHE A 21 -7.94 -9.79 -3.20
C PHE A 21 -7.67 -8.49 -3.94
N LYS A 22 -7.68 -7.40 -3.19
CA LYS A 22 -7.21 -6.09 -3.61
C LYS A 22 -6.04 -5.65 -2.73
N PHE A 23 -5.10 -4.94 -3.34
CA PHE A 23 -4.01 -4.24 -2.69
C PHE A 23 -4.03 -2.76 -3.08
N GLY A 24 -3.80 -1.87 -2.11
CA GLY A 24 -3.75 -0.44 -2.37
C GLY A 24 -4.03 0.38 -1.13
N PHE A 25 -4.41 1.64 -1.34
CA PHE A 25 -4.80 2.53 -0.26
C PHE A 25 -6.27 2.32 0.15
N PHE A 26 -6.54 2.45 1.44
CA PHE A 26 -7.91 2.49 1.98
C PHE A 26 -7.97 3.35 3.25
N SER A 27 -9.18 3.81 3.57
CA SER A 27 -9.50 4.48 4.84
C SER A 27 -10.66 3.73 5.50
N PRO A 28 -10.51 3.25 6.75
CA PRO A 28 -11.58 2.52 7.42
C PRO A 28 -12.70 3.46 7.88
N GLY A 29 -13.94 3.14 7.49
CA GLY A 29 -15.14 3.92 7.84
C GLY A 29 -15.05 5.37 7.36
N HIS A 30 -15.31 6.31 8.28
CA HIS A 30 -15.21 7.76 8.04
C HIS A 30 -13.89 8.37 8.56
N SER A 31 -12.86 7.54 8.76
CA SER A 31 -11.56 8.02 9.26
C SER A 31 -10.78 8.80 8.20
N THR A 32 -10.03 9.81 8.64
CA THR A 32 -9.02 10.50 7.82
C THR A 32 -7.68 9.76 7.76
N ASN A 33 -7.54 8.67 8.53
CA ASN A 33 -6.36 7.82 8.50
C ASN A 33 -6.39 6.92 7.27
N CYS A 34 -5.32 6.98 6.48
CA CYS A 34 -5.15 6.20 5.28
C CYS A 34 -4.04 5.16 5.46
N TYR A 35 -4.32 3.96 4.99
CA TYR A 35 -3.45 2.79 5.11
C TYR A 35 -3.23 2.14 3.76
N VAL A 36 -2.13 1.41 3.65
CA VAL A 36 -1.86 0.46 2.57
C VAL A 36 -2.10 -0.94 3.11
N GLY A 37 -2.86 -1.75 2.39
CA GLY A 37 -3.18 -3.09 2.86
C GLY A 37 -3.63 -4.03 1.76
N ILE A 38 -3.97 -5.24 2.19
CA ILE A 38 -4.61 -6.27 1.38
C ILE A 38 -5.96 -6.58 2.01
N TRP A 39 -7.01 -6.67 1.18
CA TRP A 39 -8.35 -6.99 1.62
C TRP A 39 -9.09 -7.86 0.60
N TYR A 40 -10.13 -8.55 1.07
CA TYR A 40 -11.05 -9.27 0.19
C TYR A 40 -11.81 -8.30 -0.70
N ASN A 41 -11.88 -8.62 -1.99
CA ASN A 41 -12.62 -7.85 -2.98
C ASN A 41 -14.13 -8.17 -2.94
N ASP A 42 -14.72 -8.02 -1.76
CA ASP A 42 -16.18 -8.10 -1.56
C ASP A 42 -16.79 -6.71 -1.73
N VAL A 43 -17.98 -6.66 -2.33
CA VAL A 43 -18.75 -5.44 -2.58
C VAL A 43 -19.37 -4.90 -1.28
N PHE A 44 -19.69 -5.78 -0.33
CA PHE A 44 -20.47 -5.39 0.86
C PHE A 44 -19.61 -4.96 2.05
N SER A 45 -18.51 -5.65 2.31
CA SER A 45 -17.62 -5.31 3.40
C SER A 45 -16.19 -5.79 3.12
N PRO A 46 -15.26 -4.88 2.79
CA PRO A 46 -13.88 -5.27 2.55
C PRO A 46 -13.23 -5.73 3.87
N ILE A 47 -13.02 -7.04 4.00
CA ILE A 47 -12.29 -7.64 5.12
C ILE A 47 -10.80 -7.44 4.88
N VAL A 48 -10.16 -6.62 5.72
CA VAL A 48 -8.72 -6.34 5.66
C VAL A 48 -7.94 -7.47 6.31
N VAL A 49 -7.06 -8.12 5.55
CA VAL A 49 -6.25 -9.26 6.03
C VAL A 49 -4.82 -8.84 6.39
N TRP A 50 -4.34 -7.74 5.82
CA TRP A 50 -2.99 -7.23 6.10
C TRP A 50 -2.90 -5.71 5.93
N ILE A 51 -2.06 -5.06 6.75
CA ILE A 51 -1.85 -3.60 6.73
C ILE A 51 -0.35 -3.32 6.88
N ALA A 52 0.23 -2.58 5.94
CA ALA A 52 1.64 -2.18 5.93
C ALA A 52 1.93 -1.17 7.05
N ASN A 53 1.35 0.02 6.95
CA ASN A 53 1.61 1.16 7.82
C ASN A 53 0.66 1.22 9.02
N ARG A 54 0.36 0.07 9.65
CA ARG A 54 -0.62 -0.06 10.76
C ARG A 54 -0.35 0.92 11.90
N ASN A 55 0.93 1.15 12.23
CA ASN A 55 1.33 2.00 13.35
C ASN A 55 1.55 3.47 12.96
N LYS A 56 1.59 3.79 11.66
CA LYS A 56 1.88 5.13 11.12
C LYS A 56 0.93 5.44 9.96
N PRO A 57 -0.36 5.71 10.24
CA PRO A 57 -1.32 6.10 9.22
C PRO A 57 -0.86 7.35 8.46
N LEU A 58 -1.27 7.44 7.20
CA LEU A 58 -1.09 8.63 6.38
C LEU A 58 -2.31 9.55 6.50
N ASN A 59 -2.07 10.84 6.43
CA ASN A 59 -3.11 11.87 6.44
C ASN A 59 -3.61 12.12 5.00
N ASN A 60 -4.61 12.98 4.83
CA ASN A 60 -5.23 13.33 3.52
C ASN A 60 -4.32 14.09 2.51
N SER A 61 -3.00 14.09 2.69
CA SER A 61 -2.07 14.56 1.66
C SER A 61 -1.85 13.51 0.56
N SER A 62 -1.09 13.87 -0.49
CA SER A 62 -0.68 12.95 -1.55
C SER A 62 0.05 11.73 -0.98
N LYS A 63 -0.20 10.55 -1.53
CA LYS A 63 0.32 9.27 -1.05
C LYS A 63 0.72 8.41 -2.23
N VAL A 64 1.83 7.68 -2.08
CA VAL A 64 2.36 6.82 -3.15
C VAL A 64 2.80 5.48 -2.58
N VAL A 65 2.45 4.39 -3.26
CA VAL A 65 3.12 3.10 -3.11
C VAL A 65 3.94 2.83 -4.37
N THR A 66 5.20 2.46 -4.20
CA THR A 66 6.09 2.10 -5.31
C THR A 66 7.17 1.12 -4.87
N ILE A 67 7.94 0.61 -5.83
CA ILE A 67 9.18 -0.13 -5.61
C ILE A 67 10.33 0.87 -5.72
N SER A 68 11.13 1.01 -4.66
CA SER A 68 12.35 1.82 -4.68
C SER A 68 13.46 1.14 -5.50
N GLU A 69 14.54 1.88 -5.77
CA GLU A 69 15.65 1.40 -6.61
C GLU A 69 16.34 0.15 -6.04
N ASP A 70 16.33 0.01 -4.71
CA ASP A 70 16.82 -1.15 -3.96
C ASP A 70 15.82 -2.33 -3.95
N GLY A 71 14.72 -2.25 -4.69
CA GLY A 71 13.71 -3.31 -4.80
C GLY A 71 12.70 -3.36 -3.66
N ASN A 72 12.81 -2.49 -2.65
CA ASN A 72 11.86 -2.46 -1.54
C ASN A 72 10.51 -1.85 -1.94
N LEU A 73 9.41 -2.43 -1.44
CA LEU A 73 8.09 -1.81 -1.52
C LEU A 73 8.00 -0.70 -0.47
N VAL A 74 7.86 0.54 -0.92
CA VAL A 74 7.82 1.72 -0.05
C VAL A 74 6.48 2.43 -0.11
N VAL A 75 6.06 2.96 1.04
CA VAL A 75 4.91 3.85 1.19
C VAL A 75 5.40 5.25 1.52
N LEU A 76 5.11 6.19 0.64
CA LEU A 76 5.56 7.58 0.72
C LEU A 76 4.39 8.53 1.01
N ASN A 77 4.65 9.54 1.84
CA ASN A 77 3.74 10.67 2.00
C ASN A 77 3.97 11.75 0.91
N GLY A 78 3.20 12.84 0.94
CA GLY A 78 3.28 13.91 -0.06
C GLY A 78 4.59 14.69 -0.09
N GLN A 79 5.42 14.55 0.95
CA GLN A 79 6.78 15.10 1.03
C GLN A 79 7.84 14.10 0.57
N LYS A 80 7.43 12.96 -0.02
CA LYS A 80 8.29 11.84 -0.40
C LYS A 80 9.04 11.18 0.78
N LYS A 81 8.56 11.38 2.02
CA LYS A 81 9.10 10.69 3.19
C LYS A 81 8.60 9.25 3.24
N VAL A 82 9.52 8.30 3.46
CA VAL A 82 9.18 6.90 3.70
C VAL A 82 8.47 6.76 5.05
N ILE A 83 7.24 6.30 5.00
CA ILE A 83 6.41 6.01 6.18
C ILE A 83 6.49 4.54 6.57
N TRP A 84 6.60 3.68 5.57
CA TRP A 84 6.79 2.25 5.72
C TRP A 84 7.59 1.72 4.53
N SER A 85 8.39 0.67 4.77
CA SER A 85 9.12 -0.07 3.74
C SER A 85 9.05 -1.55 4.06
N SER A 86 9.02 -2.40 3.03
CA SER A 86 9.42 -3.79 3.19
C SER A 86 10.91 -3.90 3.48
N ILE A 87 11.36 -5.11 3.80
CA ILE A 87 12.77 -5.46 3.88
C ILE A 87 13.00 -6.58 2.88
N VAL A 88 13.69 -6.27 1.80
CA VAL A 88 14.35 -7.26 0.95
C VAL A 88 15.68 -7.59 1.64
N PRO A 89 15.91 -8.84 2.09
CA PRO A 89 17.19 -9.22 2.68
C PRO A 89 18.29 -9.20 1.61
N ASP A 90 19.44 -8.61 1.94
CA ASP A 90 20.66 -8.81 1.15
C ASP A 90 21.16 -10.23 1.41
N PHE A 91 21.13 -11.08 0.38
CA PHE A 91 21.61 -12.47 0.48
C PHE A 91 23.10 -12.63 0.12
N ASP A 92 23.82 -11.52 -0.05
CA ASP A 92 25.24 -11.49 -0.48
C ASP A 92 26.24 -11.31 0.69
N SER A 93 25.94 -11.83 1.89
CA SER A 93 26.89 -11.85 3.03
C SER A 93 27.19 -13.25 3.55
#